data_AF-A0A816VQQ5-F1
#
_entry.id   AF-A0A816VQQ5-F1
#
_cell.length_a   1.000
_cell.length_b   1.000
_cell.length_c   1.000
_cell.angle_alpha   90.00
_cell.angle_beta   90.00
_cell.angle_gamma   90.00
#
_symmetry.space_group_name_H-M   'P 1'
#
loop_
_entity.id
_entity.type
_entity.pdbx_description
1 polymer ?
#
loop_
_entity_poly.entity_id
_entity_poly.type
_entity_poly.pdbx_seq_one_letter_code
_entity_poly.pdbx_strand_id
1 'polypeptide(L)'
;MSCSSQIHTILFLNSKRVCFNFSFDQESSGLSTMAWNVFKFCTALRALGSIMILFVIGIIGFTYYALVLVNYGPSLLLGGLDSFIALLVLALFHFLLVMVLWSYFSVVVTDPGGVPPGWRPELDIEKGDGNEAAIAEASPLSVGDSSSHIVRHCRKCNQYKPPRSHHCSVCGRCILKMDHHCVWVVNCVGARNYKSFLLFLFYTFLETTVVAVSLFPAFLVFFTDGDDEITVSLGSLAATFIAFILNIAFALSVLGFLIMHIMLVARNTTTIEAYEKYTTPNSPYDLGRKANFEQVFGRDKMYWFVPLYTEEDMKRLPALGGLDFRSRLEESEPLQSL
;
A
#
# COMPACT_ATOMS: atom_id res chain seq x y z
N MET A 1 12.20 -20.35 22.86
CA MET A 1 10.72 -20.35 22.70
C MET A 1 10.20 -18.95 23.05
N SER A 2 10.19 -17.99 22.12
CA SER A 2 9.62 -16.64 22.36
C SER A 2 9.29 -15.85 21.08
N CYS A 3 9.12 -16.50 19.92
CA CYS A 3 8.79 -15.81 18.67
C CYS A 3 7.28 -15.78 18.37
N SER A 4 6.50 -16.73 18.92
CA SER A 4 5.05 -16.85 18.66
C SER A 4 4.20 -15.81 19.43
N SER A 5 4.70 -15.29 20.57
CA SER A 5 3.97 -14.31 21.38
C SER A 5 3.99 -12.89 20.81
N GLN A 6 5.00 -12.54 19.99
CA GLN A 6 5.09 -11.21 19.36
C GLN A 6 4.09 -11.05 18.20
N ILE A 7 3.82 -12.10 17.42
CA ILE A 7 2.87 -12.04 16.29
C ILE A 7 1.43 -11.82 16.77
N HIS A 8 1.01 -12.52 17.82
CA HIS A 8 -0.32 -12.32 18.43
C HIS A 8 -0.47 -10.92 19.05
N THR A 9 0.61 -10.37 19.62
CA THR A 9 0.60 -9.03 20.23
C THR A 9 0.57 -7.92 19.18
N ILE A 10 1.22 -8.09 18.02
CA ILE A 10 1.21 -7.12 16.91
C ILE A 10 -0.18 -7.07 16.23
N LEU A 11 -0.83 -8.21 16.03
CA LEU A 11 -2.23 -8.27 15.55
C LEU A 11 -3.20 -7.60 16.54
N PHE A 12 -2.96 -7.73 17.85
CA PHE A 12 -3.77 -7.09 18.89
C PHE A 12 -3.52 -5.58 19.03
N LEU A 13 -2.30 -5.09 18.80
CA LEU A 13 -1.96 -3.67 18.95
C LEU A 13 -2.51 -2.81 17.81
N ASN A 14 -2.57 -3.32 16.57
CA ASN A 14 -3.26 -2.64 15.48
C ASN A 14 -4.79 -2.64 15.64
N SER A 15 -5.34 -3.62 16.37
CA SER A 15 -6.76 -3.66 16.73
C SER A 15 -7.15 -2.51 17.68
N LYS A 16 -6.24 -2.03 18.54
CA LYS A 16 -6.51 -0.88 19.43
C LYS A 16 -6.64 0.47 18.70
N ARG A 17 -6.06 0.63 17.49
CA ARG A 17 -6.20 1.88 16.70
C ARG A 17 -7.40 1.89 15.76
N VAL A 18 -8.07 0.76 15.59
CA VAL A 18 -9.36 0.66 14.85
C VAL A 18 -10.56 0.95 15.78
N CYS A 19 -10.33 1.15 17.08
CA CYS A 19 -11.36 1.62 18.00
C CYS A 19 -11.47 3.15 17.93
N PHE A 20 -12.65 3.61 17.52
CA PHE A 20 -13.12 4.97 17.68
C PHE A 20 -12.81 5.50 19.10
N ASN A 21 -12.10 6.63 19.21
CA ASN A 21 -12.17 7.47 20.40
C ASN A 21 -13.54 8.14 20.42
N PHE A 22 -14.55 7.44 20.90
CA PHE A 22 -15.76 8.06 21.41
C PHE A 22 -15.61 8.15 22.93
N SER A 23 -15.15 9.30 23.42
CA SER A 23 -15.45 9.69 24.80
C SER A 23 -16.95 9.99 24.84
N PHE A 24 -17.75 9.10 25.42
CA PHE A 24 -19.13 9.39 25.77
C PHE A 24 -19.19 9.57 27.28
N ASP A 25 -19.49 10.80 27.69
CA ASP A 25 -19.92 11.11 29.05
C ASP A 25 -21.14 10.28 29.41
N GLN A 26 -21.13 9.77 30.63
CA GLN A 26 -21.94 8.68 31.11
C GLN A 26 -23.31 9.18 31.58
N GLU A 27 -24.40 8.87 30.86
CA GLU A 27 -25.74 8.87 31.47
C GLU A 27 -26.76 7.90 30.83
N SER A 28 -27.21 6.98 31.70
CA SER A 28 -28.46 6.17 31.79
C SER A 28 -29.08 5.36 30.61
N SER A 29 -29.17 4.04 30.87
CA SER A 29 -30.22 3.05 30.52
C SER A 29 -30.60 2.64 29.08
N GLY A 30 -30.05 3.22 28.01
CA GLY A 30 -30.31 2.79 26.62
C GLY A 30 -29.18 2.02 25.90
N LEU A 31 -28.02 1.86 26.55
CA LEU A 31 -26.75 1.64 25.86
C LEU A 31 -26.37 0.16 25.63
N SER A 32 -26.96 -0.79 26.36
CA SER A 32 -26.46 -2.18 26.40
C SER A 32 -26.72 -2.98 25.13
N THR A 33 -27.89 -2.81 24.50
CA THR A 33 -28.26 -3.51 23.24
C THR A 33 -27.57 -2.90 22.02
N MET A 34 -27.45 -1.57 21.96
CA MET A 34 -26.74 -0.87 20.88
C MET A 34 -25.23 -1.16 20.95
N ALA A 35 -24.64 -1.16 22.15
CA ALA A 35 -23.23 -1.55 22.34
C ALA A 35 -22.99 -3.00 21.89
N TRP A 36 -23.87 -3.95 22.26
CA TRP A 36 -23.74 -5.36 21.86
C TRP A 36 -23.78 -5.57 20.34
N ASN A 37 -24.65 -4.86 19.63
CA ASN A 37 -24.73 -4.92 18.17
C ASN A 37 -23.50 -4.31 17.49
N VAL A 38 -22.95 -3.23 18.06
CA VAL A 38 -21.71 -2.59 17.59
C VAL A 38 -20.50 -3.48 17.83
N PHE A 39 -20.37 -4.14 18.99
CA PHE A 39 -19.25 -5.05 19.26
C PHE A 39 -19.27 -6.28 18.36
N LYS A 40 -20.43 -6.89 18.10
CA LYS A 40 -20.57 -7.99 17.13
C LYS A 40 -20.25 -7.56 15.70
N PHE A 41 -20.73 -6.38 15.30
CA PHE A 41 -20.46 -5.81 13.98
C PHE A 41 -18.96 -5.47 13.79
N CYS A 42 -18.32 -4.86 14.78
CA CYS A 42 -16.87 -4.59 14.78
C CYS A 42 -16.03 -5.88 14.81
N THR A 43 -16.50 -6.93 15.49
CA THR A 43 -15.83 -8.24 15.51
C THR A 43 -15.98 -8.96 14.17
N ALA A 44 -17.16 -8.86 13.52
CA ALA A 44 -17.37 -9.38 12.18
C ALA A 44 -16.53 -8.64 11.13
N LEU A 45 -16.41 -7.30 11.22
CA LEU A 45 -15.54 -6.51 10.36
C LEU A 45 -14.04 -6.82 10.56
N ARG A 46 -13.62 -7.06 11.81
CA ARG A 46 -12.25 -7.53 12.11
C ARG A 46 -12.00 -8.94 11.56
N ALA A 47 -12.97 -9.84 11.65
CA ALA A 47 -12.89 -11.17 11.05
C ALA A 47 -12.81 -11.11 9.51
N LEU A 48 -13.61 -10.24 8.87
CA LEU A 48 -13.57 -10.01 7.42
C LEU A 48 -12.22 -9.49 6.94
N GLY A 49 -11.58 -8.59 7.70
CA GLY A 49 -10.22 -8.14 7.42
C GLY A 49 -9.20 -9.27 7.51
N SER A 50 -9.26 -10.09 8.57
CA SER A 50 -8.35 -11.24 8.69
C SER A 50 -8.51 -12.27 7.56
N ILE A 51 -9.71 -12.43 7.00
CA ILE A 51 -9.96 -13.37 5.89
C ILE A 51 -9.15 -12.99 4.66
N MET A 52 -9.09 -11.70 4.29
CA MET A 52 -8.34 -11.30 3.08
C MET A 52 -6.83 -11.51 3.24
N ILE A 53 -6.28 -11.24 4.42
CA ILE A 53 -4.86 -11.52 4.71
C ILE A 53 -4.58 -13.03 4.64
N LEU A 54 -5.45 -13.84 5.25
CA LEU A 54 -5.32 -15.30 5.18
C LEU A 54 -5.45 -15.83 3.75
N PHE A 55 -6.30 -15.22 2.93
CA PHE A 55 -6.44 -15.56 1.52
C PHE A 55 -5.16 -15.27 0.73
N VAL A 56 -4.54 -14.10 0.92
CA VAL A 56 -3.25 -13.76 0.31
C VAL A 56 -2.16 -14.74 0.74
N ILE A 57 -2.05 -15.04 2.04
CA ILE A 57 -1.08 -16.02 2.56
C ILE A 57 -1.38 -17.42 2.01
N GLY A 58 -2.64 -17.79 1.84
CA GLY A 58 -3.06 -19.05 1.22
C GLY A 58 -2.62 -19.16 -0.24
N ILE A 59 -2.76 -18.09 -1.03
CA ILE A 59 -2.27 -18.04 -2.43
C ILE A 59 -0.75 -18.22 -2.47
N ILE A 60 -0.01 -17.48 -1.63
CA ILE A 60 1.46 -17.60 -1.54
C ILE A 60 1.86 -19.02 -1.12
N GLY A 61 1.18 -19.60 -0.13
CA GLY A 61 1.43 -20.96 0.33
C GLY A 61 1.14 -22.02 -0.74
N PHE A 62 0.09 -21.84 -1.53
CA PHE A 62 -0.22 -22.72 -2.67
C PHE A 62 0.85 -22.63 -3.76
N THR A 63 1.29 -21.42 -4.11
CA THR A 63 2.40 -21.20 -5.04
C THR A 63 3.70 -21.84 -4.53
N TYR A 64 4.01 -21.69 -3.23
CA TYR A 64 5.16 -22.32 -2.59
C TYR A 64 5.10 -23.84 -2.71
N TYR A 65 3.95 -24.45 -2.39
CA TYR A 65 3.73 -25.88 -2.51
C TYR A 65 3.98 -26.36 -3.95
N ALA A 66 3.39 -25.70 -4.94
CA ALA A 66 3.54 -26.10 -6.34
C ALA A 66 4.98 -25.94 -6.85
N LEU A 67 5.64 -24.81 -6.61
CA LEU A 67 7.00 -24.60 -7.11
C LEU A 67 8.02 -25.45 -6.34
N VAL A 68 8.02 -25.38 -5.00
CA VAL A 68 9.08 -25.94 -4.16
C VAL A 68 8.87 -27.43 -3.92
N LEU A 69 7.68 -27.86 -3.51
CA LEU A 69 7.48 -29.25 -3.09
C LEU A 69 7.15 -30.17 -4.26
N VAL A 70 6.41 -29.68 -5.25
CA VAL A 70 5.99 -30.50 -6.40
C VAL A 70 7.03 -30.53 -7.52
N ASN A 71 7.59 -29.37 -7.91
CA ASN A 71 8.41 -29.28 -9.12
C ASN A 71 9.92 -29.30 -8.83
N TYR A 72 10.44 -28.32 -8.08
CA TYR A 72 11.90 -28.11 -7.99
C TYR A 72 12.58 -28.80 -6.80
N GLY A 73 11.85 -29.11 -5.72
CA GLY A 73 12.37 -29.85 -4.57
C GLY A 73 12.86 -31.25 -4.95
N PRO A 74 12.07 -32.06 -5.68
CA PRO A 74 12.52 -33.37 -6.17
C PRO A 74 13.72 -33.26 -7.12
N SER A 75 13.78 -32.23 -7.97
CA SER A 75 14.89 -32.01 -8.90
C SER A 75 16.25 -31.80 -8.22
N LEU A 76 16.28 -31.35 -6.96
CA LEU A 76 17.53 -31.27 -6.18
C LEU A 76 18.17 -32.64 -5.93
N LEU A 77 17.37 -33.71 -5.90
CA LEU A 77 17.83 -35.07 -5.58
C LEU A 77 18.39 -35.81 -6.81
N LEU A 78 18.13 -35.30 -8.02
CA LEU A 78 18.54 -35.94 -9.28
C LEU A 78 20.04 -35.74 -9.59
N GLY A 79 20.70 -34.78 -8.93
CA GLY A 79 22.10 -34.42 -9.21
C GLY A 79 22.27 -33.72 -10.56
N GLY A 80 23.53 -33.48 -10.95
CA GLY A 80 23.86 -32.90 -12.27
C GLY A 80 23.29 -31.49 -12.50
N LEU A 81 23.01 -31.17 -13.77
CA LEU A 81 22.55 -29.85 -14.19
C LEU A 81 21.17 -29.50 -13.63
N ASP A 82 20.27 -30.48 -13.50
CA ASP A 82 18.91 -30.27 -12.99
C ASP A 82 18.93 -29.82 -11.53
N SER A 83 19.79 -30.43 -10.70
CA SER A 83 19.97 -30.02 -9.31
C SER A 83 20.53 -28.60 -9.19
N PHE A 84 21.43 -28.19 -10.08
CA PHE A 84 21.99 -26.83 -10.10
C PHE A 84 20.95 -25.80 -10.52
N ILE A 85 20.19 -26.06 -11.59
CA ILE A 85 19.09 -25.18 -12.03
C ILE A 85 18.05 -25.06 -10.92
N ALA A 86 17.66 -26.18 -10.29
CA ALA A 86 16.72 -26.17 -9.20
C ALA A 86 17.21 -25.35 -8.00
N LEU A 87 18.49 -25.46 -7.64
CA LEU A 87 19.07 -24.63 -6.60
C LEU A 87 18.98 -23.14 -6.91
N LEU A 88 19.28 -22.73 -8.16
CA LEU A 88 19.20 -21.33 -8.56
C LEU A 88 17.77 -20.80 -8.53
N VAL A 89 16.81 -21.55 -9.08
CA VAL A 89 15.38 -21.19 -9.08
C VAL A 89 14.87 -21.07 -7.65
N LEU A 90 15.17 -22.05 -6.79
CA LEU A 90 14.74 -22.04 -5.39
C LEU A 90 15.39 -20.91 -4.60
N ALA A 91 16.68 -20.61 -4.81
CA ALA A 91 17.36 -19.50 -4.14
C ALA A 91 16.74 -18.15 -4.53
N LEU A 92 16.49 -17.93 -5.82
CA LEU A 92 15.84 -16.71 -6.31
C LEU A 92 14.41 -16.60 -5.77
N PHE A 93 13.63 -17.69 -5.82
CA PHE A 93 12.26 -17.72 -5.31
C PHE A 93 12.20 -17.40 -3.82
N HIS A 94 13.03 -18.03 -2.98
CA HIS A 94 13.02 -17.75 -1.53
C HIS A 94 13.47 -16.31 -1.22
N PHE A 95 14.44 -15.77 -1.96
CA PHE A 95 14.82 -14.36 -1.83
C PHE A 95 13.63 -13.45 -2.14
N LEU A 96 12.95 -13.66 -3.27
CA LEU A 96 11.78 -12.87 -3.65
C LEU A 96 10.63 -13.03 -2.66
N LEU A 97 10.37 -14.25 -2.18
CA LEU A 97 9.35 -14.53 -1.18
C LEU A 97 9.59 -13.75 0.12
N VAL A 98 10.84 -13.71 0.61
CA VAL A 98 11.20 -12.89 1.77
C VAL A 98 10.89 -11.41 1.51
N MET A 99 11.22 -10.90 0.32
CA MET A 99 10.95 -9.51 -0.05
C MET A 99 9.46 -9.20 -0.22
N VAL A 100 8.68 -10.12 -0.79
CA VAL A 100 7.21 -10.00 -0.90
C VAL A 100 6.57 -9.99 0.48
N LEU A 101 6.92 -10.95 1.35
CA LEU A 101 6.35 -10.99 2.69
C LEU A 101 6.75 -9.76 3.52
N TRP A 102 8.01 -9.35 3.46
CA TRP A 102 8.48 -8.17 4.20
C TRP A 102 7.77 -6.91 3.74
N SER A 103 7.66 -6.68 2.43
CA SER A 103 6.95 -5.52 1.88
C SER A 103 5.44 -5.58 2.15
N TYR A 104 4.79 -6.73 1.95
CA TYR A 104 3.37 -6.94 2.23
C TYR A 104 3.04 -6.62 3.68
N PHE A 105 3.73 -7.24 4.63
CA PHE A 105 3.49 -6.99 6.05
C PHE A 105 3.82 -5.55 6.42
N SER A 106 4.84 -4.94 5.82
CA SER A 106 5.14 -3.52 6.03
C SER A 106 3.97 -2.62 5.63
N VAL A 107 3.23 -2.93 4.55
CA VAL A 107 2.02 -2.17 4.17
C VAL A 107 0.85 -2.43 5.12
N VAL A 108 0.62 -3.71 5.47
CA VAL A 108 -0.48 -4.14 6.34
C VAL A 108 -0.35 -3.52 7.72
N VAL A 109 0.86 -3.51 8.31
CA VAL A 109 1.04 -3.10 9.71
C VAL A 109 1.30 -1.61 9.90
N THR A 110 1.80 -0.91 8.87
CA THR A 110 2.17 0.50 8.98
C THR A 110 0.93 1.39 8.92
N ASP A 111 0.82 2.33 9.87
CA ASP A 111 -0.19 3.39 9.81
C ASP A 111 0.04 4.23 8.55
N PRO A 112 -0.94 4.36 7.64
CA PRO A 112 -0.76 5.07 6.37
C PRO A 112 -0.55 6.59 6.50
N GLY A 113 -0.69 7.14 7.71
CA GLY A 113 -0.61 8.57 8.00
C GLY A 113 -1.98 9.14 8.34
N GLY A 114 -2.34 9.15 9.63
CA GLY A 114 -3.50 9.92 10.10
C GLY A 114 -3.21 11.41 10.22
N VAL A 115 -4.21 12.24 9.95
CA VAL A 115 -4.14 13.67 10.29
C VAL A 115 -4.05 13.83 11.82
N PRO A 116 -3.03 14.53 12.36
CA PRO A 116 -2.91 14.78 13.79
C PRO A 116 -4.11 15.54 14.36
N PRO A 117 -4.58 15.22 15.57
CA PRO A 117 -5.65 15.98 16.22
C PRO A 117 -5.27 17.45 16.36
N GLY A 118 -6.20 18.34 16.02
CA GLY A 118 -5.99 19.79 16.14
C GLY A 118 -5.04 20.37 15.09
N TRP A 119 -4.67 19.62 14.04
CA TRP A 119 -3.95 20.19 12.90
C TRP A 119 -4.73 21.37 12.30
N ARG A 120 -4.04 22.49 12.09
CA ARG A 120 -4.55 23.69 11.44
C ARG A 120 -3.59 24.10 10.33
N PRO A 121 -4.07 24.71 9.24
CA PRO A 121 -3.19 25.33 8.26
C PRO A 121 -2.39 26.46 8.93
N GLU A 122 -1.13 26.62 8.56
CA GLU A 122 -0.39 27.84 8.84
C GLU A 122 -1.05 28.95 8.00
N LEU A 123 -1.60 29.96 8.66
CA LEU A 123 -2.18 31.13 8.01
C LEU A 123 -1.20 32.27 8.20
N ASP A 124 -0.67 32.84 7.12
CA ASP A 124 0.10 34.07 7.19
C ASP A 124 -0.86 35.23 7.52
N ILE A 125 -1.01 35.52 8.82
CA ILE A 125 -1.92 36.56 9.34
C ILE A 125 -1.44 37.99 8.99
N GLU A 126 -0.32 38.16 8.28
CA GLU A 126 0.19 39.49 7.91
C GLU A 126 -0.60 40.21 6.80
N LYS A 127 -1.48 39.53 6.06
CA LYS A 127 -2.45 40.18 5.16
C LYS A 127 -3.85 40.12 5.77
N GLY A 128 -4.13 41.13 6.61
CA GLY A 128 -5.39 41.25 7.33
C GLY A 128 -6.63 41.27 6.43
N ASP A 129 -7.61 40.45 6.78
CA ASP A 129 -8.90 40.95 7.26
C ASP A 129 -9.53 39.90 8.19
N GLY A 130 -10.01 40.35 9.35
CA GLY A 130 -10.29 39.53 10.53
C GLY A 130 -11.62 38.80 10.49
N ASN A 131 -11.78 37.80 9.61
CA ASN A 131 -12.93 36.90 9.64
C ASN A 131 -12.53 35.42 9.51
N GLU A 132 -12.22 34.80 10.66
CA GLU A 132 -12.03 33.35 10.79
C GLU A 132 -13.23 32.52 10.29
N ALA A 133 -14.43 33.13 10.27
CA ALA A 133 -15.66 32.49 9.83
C ALA A 133 -15.85 32.47 8.30
N ALA A 134 -15.22 33.37 7.53
CA ALA A 134 -15.40 33.46 6.08
C ALA A 134 -14.54 32.43 5.31
N ILE A 135 -13.48 31.90 5.92
CA ILE A 135 -12.56 30.92 5.31
C ILE A 135 -13.18 29.51 5.26
N ALA A 136 -14.22 29.24 6.07
CA ALA A 136 -14.87 27.95 6.17
C ALA A 136 -15.92 27.67 5.07
N GLU A 137 -16.37 28.68 4.33
CA GLU A 137 -17.47 28.57 3.34
C GLU A 137 -17.05 28.83 1.88
N ALA A 138 -15.79 28.60 1.51
CA ALA A 138 -15.42 28.56 0.10
C ALA A 138 -15.95 27.26 -0.54
N SER A 139 -17.11 27.37 -1.21
CA SER A 139 -17.62 26.37 -2.15
C SER A 139 -16.57 26.08 -3.24
N PRO A 140 -16.48 24.86 -3.82
CA PRO A 140 -15.40 24.46 -4.75
C PRO A 140 -15.44 25.15 -6.13
N LEU A 141 -16.29 26.17 -6.31
CA LEU A 141 -16.68 26.74 -7.58
C LEU A 141 -16.48 28.26 -7.61
N SER A 142 -15.24 28.71 -7.46
CA SER A 142 -14.82 30.02 -7.95
C SER A 142 -13.30 30.04 -8.11
N VAL A 143 -12.84 29.53 -9.25
CA VAL A 143 -11.46 29.69 -9.72
C VAL A 143 -11.35 31.09 -10.30
N GLY A 144 -10.62 31.96 -9.59
CA GLY A 144 -10.39 33.31 -10.06
C GLY A 144 -9.65 34.21 -9.08
N ASP A 145 -8.71 33.70 -8.28
CA ASP A 145 -7.57 34.53 -7.86
C ASP A 145 -6.42 33.68 -7.30
N SER A 146 -5.20 34.05 -7.70
CA SER A 146 -3.94 33.41 -7.34
C SER A 146 -3.49 33.95 -5.98
N SER A 147 -3.88 33.31 -4.87
CA SER A 147 -3.23 33.42 -3.53
C SER A 147 -4.08 32.89 -2.37
N SER A 148 -5.32 32.43 -2.58
CA SER A 148 -6.11 31.84 -1.49
C SER A 148 -5.83 30.34 -1.34
N HIS A 149 -5.09 29.96 -0.31
CA HIS A 149 -5.03 28.56 0.14
C HIS A 149 -6.44 28.16 0.59
N ILE A 150 -7.24 27.54 -0.29
CA ILE A 150 -8.58 27.06 0.05
C ILE A 150 -8.42 26.01 1.15
N VAL A 151 -8.77 26.39 2.37
CA VAL A 151 -8.70 25.53 3.55
C VAL A 151 -9.77 24.46 3.43
N ARG A 152 -9.36 23.23 3.12
CA ARG A 152 -10.29 22.10 2.98
C ARG A 152 -10.68 21.56 4.36
N HIS A 153 -11.97 21.37 4.62
CA HIS A 153 -12.49 20.82 5.87
C HIS A 153 -13.09 19.41 5.69
N CYS A 154 -12.96 18.53 6.68
CA CYS A 154 -13.62 17.24 6.72
C CYS A 154 -14.83 17.27 7.67
N ARG A 155 -16.05 17.26 7.12
CA ARG A 155 -17.28 17.21 7.92
C ARG A 155 -17.39 15.96 8.80
N LYS A 156 -16.92 14.80 8.33
CA LYS A 156 -17.01 13.53 9.08
C LYS A 156 -16.05 13.45 10.26
N CYS A 157 -14.85 14.02 10.13
CA CYS A 157 -13.85 14.06 11.19
C CYS A 157 -13.88 15.35 12.00
N ASN A 158 -14.68 16.34 11.57
CA ASN A 158 -14.74 17.70 12.14
C ASN A 158 -13.34 18.34 12.34
N GLN A 159 -12.52 18.30 11.30
CA GLN A 159 -11.16 18.86 11.32
C GLN A 159 -10.73 19.35 9.94
N TYR A 160 -9.74 20.24 9.92
CA TYR A 160 -9.09 20.67 8.68
C TYR A 160 -8.29 19.54 8.02
N LYS A 161 -8.21 19.58 6.70
CA LYS A 161 -7.52 18.60 5.86
C LYS A 161 -6.19 19.21 5.39
N PRO A 162 -5.05 18.58 5.73
CA PRO A 162 -3.78 18.87 5.07
C PRO A 162 -3.88 18.73 3.54
N PRO A 163 -2.97 19.36 2.79
CA PRO A 163 -2.83 19.14 1.35
C PRO A 163 -2.79 17.64 1.03
N ARG A 164 -3.41 17.24 -0.09
CA ARG A 164 -3.45 15.85 -0.58
C ARG A 164 -4.06 14.80 0.37
N SER A 165 -4.65 15.21 1.50
CA SER A 165 -5.36 14.31 2.41
C SER A 165 -6.82 14.11 2.02
N HIS A 166 -7.33 12.89 2.18
CA HIS A 166 -8.72 12.51 1.87
C HIS A 166 -9.31 11.66 3.00
N HIS A 167 -10.64 11.71 3.17
CA HIS A 167 -11.33 10.89 4.17
C HIS A 167 -11.64 9.52 3.58
N CYS A 168 -11.13 8.45 4.19
CA CYS A 168 -11.52 7.10 3.82
C CYS A 168 -12.67 6.64 4.72
N SER A 169 -13.82 6.30 4.12
CA SER A 169 -14.98 5.78 4.84
C SER A 169 -14.72 4.42 5.50
N VAL A 170 -13.88 3.57 4.89
CA VAL A 170 -13.53 2.25 5.44
C VAL A 170 -12.58 2.39 6.63
N CYS A 171 -11.55 3.22 6.50
CA CYS A 171 -10.61 3.52 7.60
C CYS A 171 -11.24 4.44 8.67
N GLY A 172 -12.38 5.09 8.40
CA GLY A 172 -13.11 5.96 9.34
C GLY A 172 -12.42 7.29 9.67
N ARG A 173 -11.41 7.71 8.91
CA ARG A 173 -10.57 8.88 9.21
C ARG A 173 -9.95 9.50 7.97
N CYS A 174 -9.40 10.71 8.12
CA CYS A 174 -8.57 11.34 7.10
C CYS A 174 -7.17 10.71 7.04
N ILE A 175 -6.74 10.39 5.82
CA ILE A 175 -5.44 9.79 5.49
C ILE A 175 -4.61 10.82 4.74
N LEU A 176 -3.38 11.03 5.20
CA LEU A 176 -2.37 11.90 4.59
C LEU A 176 -1.90 11.32 3.25
N LYS A 177 -1.79 12.17 2.23
CA LYS A 177 -1.44 11.77 0.85
C LYS A 177 -2.18 10.50 0.42
N MET A 178 -3.49 10.46 0.66
CA MET A 178 -4.27 9.24 0.42
C MET A 178 -4.17 8.87 -1.06
N ASP A 179 -3.76 7.64 -1.31
CA ASP A 179 -3.84 7.06 -2.65
C ASP A 179 -5.16 6.29 -2.77
N HIS A 180 -5.28 5.14 -2.11
CA HIS A 180 -6.52 4.37 -2.12
C HIS A 180 -6.68 3.53 -0.86
N HIS A 181 -7.87 2.96 -0.66
CA HIS A 181 -8.06 1.88 0.30
C HIS A 181 -7.88 0.54 -0.42
N CYS A 182 -6.89 -0.24 0.01
CA CYS A 182 -6.55 -1.50 -0.66
C CYS A 182 -7.09 -2.68 0.13
N VAL A 183 -8.03 -3.40 -0.47
CA VAL A 183 -8.67 -4.56 0.18
C VAL A 183 -7.65 -5.67 0.43
N TRP A 184 -6.71 -5.92 -0.50
CA TRP A 184 -5.70 -6.98 -0.42
C TRP A 184 -4.76 -6.89 0.79
N VAL A 185 -4.51 -5.67 1.29
CA VAL A 185 -3.70 -5.40 2.49
C VAL A 185 -4.55 -4.95 3.68
N VAL A 186 -5.87 -4.83 3.48
CA VAL A 186 -6.86 -4.41 4.49
C VAL A 186 -6.44 -3.12 5.19
N ASN A 187 -5.87 -2.19 4.42
CA ASN A 187 -5.34 -0.94 4.92
C ASN A 187 -5.46 0.14 3.85
N CYS A 188 -5.50 1.39 4.29
CA CYS A 188 -5.31 2.51 3.39
C CYS A 188 -3.83 2.56 2.93
N VAL A 189 -3.61 2.96 1.68
CA VAL A 189 -2.30 3.31 1.14
C VAL A 189 -2.20 4.83 1.14
N GLY A 190 -1.21 5.36 1.84
CA GLY A 190 -1.02 6.80 2.05
C GLY A 190 0.45 7.17 2.23
N ALA A 191 0.70 8.38 2.74
CA ALA A 191 2.05 8.97 2.82
C ALA A 191 3.11 8.02 3.42
N ARG A 192 2.77 7.31 4.50
CA ARG A 192 3.75 6.56 5.32
C ARG A 192 4.00 5.13 4.88
N ASN A 193 3.15 4.55 4.03
CA ASN A 193 3.29 3.16 3.56
C ASN A 193 3.32 3.01 2.04
N TYR A 194 3.27 4.12 1.29
CA TYR A 194 3.24 4.07 -0.18
C TYR A 194 4.46 3.38 -0.79
N LYS A 195 5.68 3.66 -0.30
CA LYS A 195 6.90 2.96 -0.75
C LYS A 195 6.81 1.45 -0.55
N SER A 196 6.41 1.01 0.65
CA SER A 196 6.25 -0.41 0.96
C SER A 196 5.23 -1.06 0.02
N PHE A 197 4.17 -0.33 -0.36
CA PHE A 197 3.17 -0.79 -1.31
C PHE A 197 3.72 -0.93 -2.73
N LEU A 198 4.52 0.03 -3.20
CA LEU A 198 5.18 -0.07 -4.50
C LEU A 198 6.18 -1.23 -4.55
N LEU A 199 6.94 -1.44 -3.47
CA LEU A 199 7.85 -2.58 -3.35
C LEU A 199 7.09 -3.91 -3.32
N PHE A 200 5.95 -3.97 -2.63
CA PHE A 200 5.08 -5.14 -2.65
C PHE A 200 4.60 -5.47 -4.08
N LEU A 201 4.13 -4.49 -4.85
CA LEU A 201 3.76 -4.70 -6.25
C LEU A 201 4.96 -5.18 -7.09
N PHE A 202 6.11 -4.54 -6.94
CA PHE A 202 7.32 -4.88 -7.69
C PHE A 202 7.80 -6.30 -7.41
N TYR A 203 7.94 -6.69 -6.14
CA TYR A 203 8.40 -8.03 -5.78
C TYR A 203 7.36 -9.10 -6.09
N THR A 204 6.06 -8.80 -5.96
CA THR A 204 5.00 -9.74 -6.37
C THR A 204 5.04 -9.99 -7.87
N PHE A 205 5.24 -8.95 -8.69
CA PHE A 205 5.40 -9.11 -10.14
C PHE A 205 6.62 -9.99 -10.47
N LEU A 206 7.76 -9.75 -9.84
CA LEU A 206 8.96 -10.56 -10.07
C LEU A 206 8.76 -12.02 -9.64
N GLU A 207 8.22 -12.26 -8.44
CA GLU A 207 7.99 -13.61 -7.93
C GLU A 207 7.02 -14.39 -8.83
N THR A 208 5.86 -13.80 -9.15
CA THR A 208 4.85 -14.44 -9.99
C THR A 208 5.36 -14.70 -11.42
N THR A 209 6.20 -13.81 -11.96
CA THR A 209 6.85 -14.01 -13.26
C THR A 209 7.86 -15.16 -13.21
N VAL A 210 8.71 -15.21 -12.17
CA VAL A 210 9.66 -16.31 -11.96
C VAL A 210 8.92 -17.64 -11.85
N VAL A 211 7.86 -17.72 -11.04
CA VAL A 211 7.04 -18.92 -10.90
C VAL A 211 6.43 -19.34 -12.24
N ALA A 212 5.81 -18.40 -12.98
CA ALA A 212 5.18 -18.70 -14.26
C ALA A 212 6.19 -19.25 -15.28
N VAL A 213 7.36 -18.61 -15.41
CA VAL A 213 8.44 -19.08 -16.29
C VAL A 213 8.97 -20.44 -15.85
N SER A 214 9.20 -20.63 -14.55
CA SER A 214 9.73 -21.87 -13.99
C SER A 214 8.77 -23.06 -14.12
N LEU A 215 7.45 -22.82 -14.07
CA LEU A 215 6.43 -23.87 -14.22
C LEU A 215 6.00 -24.09 -15.68
N PHE A 216 6.38 -23.22 -16.62
CA PHE A 216 5.97 -23.32 -18.02
C PHE A 216 6.32 -24.67 -18.68
N PRO A 217 7.52 -25.27 -18.51
CA PRO A 217 7.81 -26.58 -19.08
C PRO A 217 6.89 -27.68 -18.53
N ALA A 218 6.70 -27.72 -17.21
CA ALA A 218 5.81 -28.69 -16.56
C ALA A 218 4.33 -28.48 -16.94
N PHE A 219 3.93 -27.25 -17.22
CA PHE A 219 2.62 -26.93 -17.76
C PHE A 219 2.45 -27.44 -19.21
N LEU A 220 3.49 -27.41 -20.05
CA LEU A 220 3.41 -27.94 -21.41
C LEU A 220 3.29 -29.46 -21.44
N VAL A 221 3.96 -30.17 -20.50
CA VAL A 221 3.87 -31.63 -20.36
C VAL A 221 2.42 -32.10 -20.21
N PHE A 222 1.57 -31.31 -19.53
CA PHE A 222 0.12 -31.58 -19.43
C PHE A 222 -0.57 -31.77 -20.78
N PHE A 223 -0.08 -31.10 -21.83
CA PHE A 223 -0.68 -31.14 -23.18
C PHE A 223 0.03 -32.10 -24.14
N THR A 224 1.23 -32.59 -23.79
CA THR A 224 2.04 -33.44 -24.69
C THR A 224 2.00 -34.91 -24.35
N ASP A 225 1.83 -35.28 -23.07
CA ASP A 225 1.92 -36.68 -22.61
C ASP A 225 0.56 -37.38 -22.63
N GLY A 226 0.03 -37.57 -23.84
CA GLY A 226 -1.25 -38.26 -24.05
C GLY A 226 -1.22 -39.78 -23.84
N ASP A 227 -0.05 -40.42 -23.77
CA ASP A 227 0.06 -41.89 -23.89
C ASP A 227 1.10 -42.60 -22.99
N ASP A 228 1.86 -41.90 -22.13
CA ASP A 228 2.84 -42.53 -21.23
C ASP A 228 2.33 -42.60 -19.78
N GLU A 229 2.68 -43.68 -19.08
CA GLU A 229 2.29 -43.98 -17.70
C GLU A 229 2.66 -42.81 -16.78
N ILE A 230 1.67 -41.99 -16.40
CA ILE A 230 1.85 -40.80 -15.57
C ILE A 230 2.44 -41.22 -14.23
N THR A 231 3.76 -41.09 -14.08
CA THR A 231 4.49 -41.34 -12.81
C THR A 231 4.24 -40.26 -11.76
N VAL A 232 3.54 -39.18 -12.13
CA VAL A 232 3.26 -38.00 -11.29
C VAL A 232 1.82 -38.08 -10.75
N SER A 233 1.61 -37.82 -9.46
CA SER A 233 0.25 -37.85 -8.91
C SER A 233 -0.68 -36.84 -9.61
N LEU A 234 -1.95 -37.21 -9.85
CA LEU A 234 -2.95 -36.32 -10.44
C LEU A 234 -3.09 -34.99 -9.66
N GLY A 235 -2.93 -35.05 -8.33
CA GLY A 235 -2.94 -33.88 -7.47
C GLY A 235 -1.76 -32.94 -7.72
N SER A 236 -0.56 -33.49 -7.93
CA SER A 236 0.64 -32.72 -8.29
C SER A 236 0.50 -32.03 -9.64
N LEU A 237 -0.02 -32.74 -10.64
CA LEU A 237 -0.24 -32.18 -11.97
C LEU A 237 -1.29 -31.05 -11.94
N ALA A 238 -2.42 -31.27 -11.27
CA ALA A 238 -3.45 -30.25 -11.09
C ALA A 238 -2.92 -29.02 -10.33
N ALA A 239 -2.10 -29.23 -9.28
CA ALA A 239 -1.49 -28.14 -8.53
C ALA A 239 -0.56 -27.29 -9.40
N THR A 240 0.31 -27.91 -10.20
CA THR A 240 1.19 -27.21 -11.14
C THR A 240 0.41 -26.42 -12.18
N PHE A 241 -0.62 -27.02 -12.77
CA PHE A 241 -1.47 -26.36 -13.75
C PHE A 241 -2.16 -25.12 -13.17
N ILE A 242 -2.83 -25.28 -12.02
CA ILE A 242 -3.53 -24.17 -11.36
C ILE A 242 -2.53 -23.09 -10.94
N ALA A 243 -1.37 -23.46 -10.39
CA ALA A 243 -0.33 -22.51 -9.99
C ALA A 243 0.21 -21.72 -11.19
N PHE A 244 0.45 -22.36 -12.33
CA PHE A 244 0.89 -21.67 -13.54
C PHE A 244 -0.14 -20.63 -13.99
N ILE A 245 -1.41 -21.03 -14.14
CA ILE A 245 -2.50 -20.13 -14.55
C ILE A 245 -2.68 -18.96 -13.58
N LEU A 246 -2.63 -19.25 -12.27
CA LEU A 246 -2.75 -18.24 -11.22
C LEU A 246 -1.60 -17.22 -11.30
N ASN A 247 -0.35 -17.69 -11.40
CA ASN A 247 0.82 -16.83 -11.38
C ASN A 247 0.95 -15.99 -12.66
N ILE A 248 0.63 -16.53 -13.85
CA ILE A 248 0.63 -15.71 -15.07
C ILE A 248 -0.47 -14.65 -15.04
N ALA A 249 -1.65 -14.97 -14.52
CA ALA A 249 -2.73 -14.00 -14.36
C ALA A 249 -2.35 -12.87 -13.38
N PHE A 250 -1.76 -13.21 -12.24
CA PHE A 250 -1.25 -12.21 -11.30
C PHE A 250 -0.09 -11.39 -11.89
N ALA A 251 0.87 -12.01 -12.58
CA ALA A 251 1.99 -11.31 -13.19
C ALA A 251 1.49 -10.23 -14.18
N LEU A 252 0.54 -10.57 -15.06
CA LEU A 252 -0.03 -9.63 -16.02
C LEU A 252 -0.86 -8.52 -15.34
N SER A 253 -1.68 -8.88 -14.35
CA SER A 253 -2.51 -7.91 -13.63
C SER A 253 -1.66 -6.92 -12.81
N VAL A 254 -0.70 -7.44 -12.04
CA VAL A 254 0.21 -6.64 -11.21
C VAL A 254 1.14 -5.79 -12.07
N LEU A 255 1.58 -6.28 -13.24
CA LEU A 255 2.37 -5.47 -14.16
C LEU A 255 1.62 -4.22 -14.61
N GLY A 256 0.36 -4.36 -15.03
CA GLY A 256 -0.47 -3.20 -15.42
C GLY A 256 -0.63 -2.20 -14.27
N PHE A 257 -0.85 -2.71 -13.06
CA PHE A 257 -0.99 -1.86 -11.87
C PHE A 257 0.32 -1.17 -11.48
N LEU A 258 1.45 -1.88 -11.59
CA LEU A 258 2.78 -1.34 -11.36
C LEU A 258 3.12 -0.24 -12.36
N ILE A 259 2.83 -0.43 -13.65
CA ILE A 259 3.03 0.60 -14.69
C ILE A 259 2.24 1.86 -14.36
N MET A 260 0.96 1.72 -13.98
CA MET A 260 0.14 2.86 -13.55
C MET A 260 0.81 3.62 -12.40
N HIS A 261 1.23 2.92 -11.35
CA HIS A 261 1.87 3.54 -10.19
C HIS A 261 3.23 4.17 -10.51
N ILE A 262 4.03 3.57 -11.40
CA ILE A 262 5.27 4.18 -11.89
C ILE A 262 4.97 5.53 -12.56
N MET A 263 3.91 5.61 -13.37
CA MET A 263 3.49 6.86 -14.00
C MET A 263 3.01 7.90 -12.97
N LEU A 264 2.29 7.47 -11.94
CA LEU A 264 1.84 8.32 -10.83
C LEU A 264 3.01 8.90 -10.03
N VAL A 265 4.01 8.06 -9.69
CA VAL A 265 5.26 8.51 -9.06
C VAL A 265 5.99 9.49 -9.97
N ALA A 266 6.13 9.18 -11.26
CA ALA A 266 6.83 10.05 -12.20
C ALA A 266 6.19 11.45 -12.32
N ARG A 267 4.87 11.57 -12.10
CA ARG A 267 4.09 12.81 -12.16
C ARG A 267 3.75 13.40 -10.79
N ASN A 268 4.23 12.79 -9.70
CA ASN A 268 3.89 13.12 -8.32
C ASN A 268 2.38 13.35 -8.09
N THR A 269 1.58 12.39 -8.55
CA THR A 269 0.12 12.37 -8.37
C THR A 269 -0.29 11.13 -7.61
N THR A 270 -1.30 11.21 -6.75
CA THR A 270 -2.00 10.03 -6.24
C THR A 270 -3.03 9.53 -7.27
N THR A 271 -3.57 8.32 -7.08
CA THR A 271 -4.69 7.80 -7.88
C THR A 271 -5.92 8.70 -7.79
N ILE A 272 -6.22 9.26 -6.60
CA ILE A 272 -7.32 10.23 -6.40
C ILE A 272 -7.08 11.49 -7.22
N GLU A 273 -5.89 12.09 -7.12
CA GLU A 273 -5.55 13.32 -7.85
C GLU A 273 -5.55 13.10 -9.37
N ALA A 274 -5.15 11.91 -9.83
CA ALA A 274 -5.20 11.56 -11.24
C ALA A 274 -6.64 11.48 -11.76
N TYR A 275 -7.59 11.03 -10.92
CA TYR A 275 -9.01 10.95 -11.25
C TYR A 275 -9.73 12.30 -11.12
N GLU A 276 -9.40 13.11 -10.11
CA GLU A 276 -10.03 14.42 -9.82
C GLU A 276 -9.61 15.55 -10.79
N LYS A 277 -8.84 15.28 -11.86
CA LYS A 277 -8.34 16.31 -12.79
C LYS A 277 -9.47 17.14 -13.44
N TYR A 278 -9.75 18.30 -12.87
CA TYR A 278 -10.70 19.27 -13.43
C TYR A 278 -10.07 20.56 -14.00
N THR A 279 -8.78 20.88 -13.77
CA THR A 279 -8.31 22.26 -14.10
C THR A 279 -6.86 22.46 -14.57
N THR A 280 -5.90 21.54 -14.37
CA THR A 280 -4.51 21.77 -14.81
C THR A 280 -3.88 20.56 -15.53
N PRO A 281 -3.11 20.78 -16.61
CA PRO A 281 -2.48 19.68 -17.36
C PRO A 281 -1.43 18.92 -16.52
N ASN A 282 -0.74 19.61 -15.61
CA ASN A 282 0.35 19.07 -14.79
C ASN A 282 0.08 19.27 -13.28
N SER A 283 0.48 18.29 -12.46
CA SER A 283 0.39 18.37 -11.00
C SER A 283 1.19 19.56 -10.46
N PRO A 284 0.68 20.35 -9.51
CA PRO A 284 1.46 21.39 -8.85
C PRO A 284 2.64 20.82 -8.02
N TYR A 285 2.58 19.53 -7.67
CA TYR A 285 3.62 18.83 -6.89
C TYR A 285 4.68 18.14 -7.75
N ASP A 286 4.56 18.19 -9.07
CA ASP A 286 5.55 17.58 -9.96
C ASP A 286 6.82 18.44 -10.04
N LEU A 287 7.89 17.95 -9.41
CA LEU A 287 9.21 18.58 -9.34
C LEU A 287 10.23 17.95 -10.31
N GLY A 288 9.74 17.17 -11.29
CA GLY A 288 10.57 16.37 -12.18
C GLY A 288 10.84 14.95 -11.67
N ARG A 289 11.01 14.02 -12.61
CA ARG A 289 10.97 12.55 -12.36
C ARG A 289 11.87 12.09 -11.21
N LYS A 290 13.12 12.59 -11.14
CA LYS A 290 14.07 12.21 -10.08
C LYS A 290 13.61 12.69 -8.71
N ALA A 291 13.25 13.98 -8.59
CA ALA A 291 12.80 14.55 -7.32
C ALA A 291 11.48 13.89 -6.85
N ASN A 292 10.56 13.61 -7.78
CA ASN A 292 9.32 12.90 -7.48
C ASN A 292 9.56 11.48 -6.97
N PHE A 293 10.52 10.77 -7.58
CA PHE A 293 10.94 9.45 -7.11
C PHE A 293 11.56 9.52 -5.71
N GLU A 294 12.47 10.45 -5.46
CA GLU A 294 13.11 10.63 -4.15
C GLU A 294 12.11 11.04 -3.05
N GLN A 295 11.03 11.75 -3.38
CA GLN A 295 9.93 12.02 -2.43
C GLN A 295 9.20 10.74 -1.95
N VAL A 296 9.31 9.64 -2.69
CA VAL A 296 8.70 8.35 -2.34
C VAL A 296 9.73 7.36 -1.82
N PHE A 297 10.90 7.27 -2.44
CA PHE A 297 11.88 6.23 -2.12
C PHE A 297 12.98 6.66 -1.14
N GLY A 298 13.09 7.97 -0.87
CA GLY A 298 14.21 8.56 -0.15
C GLY A 298 15.38 8.89 -1.07
N ARG A 299 16.35 9.63 -0.55
CA ARG A 299 17.57 10.02 -1.28
C ARG A 299 18.67 8.98 -1.16
N ASP A 300 18.66 8.16 -0.10
CA ASP A 300 19.60 7.07 0.06
C ASP A 300 19.25 5.87 -0.83
N LYS A 301 20.10 5.63 -1.83
CA LYS A 301 19.92 4.57 -2.83
C LYS A 301 19.98 3.17 -2.23
N MET A 302 20.68 2.98 -1.12
CA MET A 302 20.78 1.66 -0.46
C MET A 302 19.42 1.18 0.03
N TYR A 303 18.51 2.11 0.32
CA TYR A 303 17.19 1.80 0.85
C TYR A 303 16.09 1.75 -0.23
N TRP A 304 16.40 1.97 -1.51
CA TRP A 304 15.38 2.02 -2.56
C TRP A 304 14.63 0.70 -2.73
N PHE A 305 15.31 -0.42 -2.52
CA PHE A 305 14.76 -1.77 -2.70
C PHE A 305 14.35 -2.46 -1.40
N VAL A 306 14.36 -1.75 -0.27
CA VAL A 306 13.88 -2.29 1.02
C VAL A 306 12.78 -1.40 1.58
N PRO A 307 11.79 -1.97 2.29
CA PRO A 307 10.64 -1.23 2.81
C PRO A 307 10.99 -0.44 4.09
N LEU A 308 12.07 0.32 4.04
CA LEU A 308 12.60 1.13 5.14
C LEU A 308 13.04 2.51 4.63
N TYR A 309 13.11 3.47 5.54
CA TYR A 309 13.74 4.78 5.29
C TYR A 309 14.88 4.98 6.28
N THR A 310 15.81 5.85 5.90
CA THR A 310 16.79 6.36 6.86
C THR A 310 16.13 7.41 7.76
N GLU A 311 16.66 7.57 8.98
CA GLU A 311 16.25 8.67 9.87
C GLU A 311 16.44 10.04 9.21
N GLU A 312 17.47 10.18 8.38
CA GLU A 312 17.74 11.42 7.66
C GLU A 312 16.70 11.71 6.58
N ASP A 313 16.26 10.69 5.83
CA ASP A 313 15.16 10.85 4.87
C ASP A 313 13.87 11.27 5.58
N MET A 314 13.54 10.64 6.71
CA MET A 314 12.34 10.98 7.50
C MET A 314 12.37 12.43 8.02
N LYS A 315 13.54 12.99 8.30
CA LYS A 315 13.71 14.38 8.73
C LYS A 315 13.72 15.36 7.55
N ARG A 316 14.39 15.02 6.45
CA ARG A 316 14.62 15.94 5.33
C ARG A 316 13.50 15.98 4.29
N LEU A 317 12.61 14.99 4.28
CA LEU A 317 11.55 14.87 3.28
C LEU A 317 10.17 15.02 3.95
N PRO A 318 9.64 16.26 4.05
CA PRO A 318 8.30 16.52 4.62
C PRO A 318 7.18 15.69 3.97
N ALA A 319 7.34 15.38 2.69
CA ALA A 319 6.41 14.56 1.91
C ALA A 319 6.21 13.14 2.49
N LEU A 320 7.21 12.57 3.19
CA LEU A 320 7.10 11.28 3.88
C LEU A 320 6.23 11.38 5.15
N GLY A 321 6.27 12.54 5.81
CA GLY A 321 5.39 12.88 6.92
C GLY A 321 3.94 13.10 6.47
N GLY A 322 3.76 13.58 5.24
CA GLY A 322 2.48 13.71 4.55
C GLY A 322 1.66 14.95 4.91
N LEU A 323 2.21 15.84 5.74
CA LEU A 323 1.57 17.09 6.17
C LEU A 323 1.89 18.26 5.24
N ASP A 324 3.05 18.23 4.60
CA ASP A 324 3.56 19.30 3.77
C ASP A 324 4.23 18.75 2.50
N PHE A 325 4.08 19.47 1.40
CA PHE A 325 4.58 19.09 0.07
C PHE A 325 5.05 20.34 -0.66
N ARG A 326 6.34 20.36 -1.02
CA ARG A 326 6.88 21.39 -1.92
C ARG A 326 6.07 21.43 -3.23
N SER A 327 5.66 22.62 -3.61
CA SER A 327 4.95 22.89 -4.87
C SER A 327 5.80 23.70 -5.85
N ARG A 328 5.53 23.59 -7.16
CA ARG A 328 6.20 24.44 -8.17
C ARG A 328 5.85 25.93 -8.05
N LEU A 329 4.72 26.25 -7.42
CA LEU A 329 4.26 27.63 -7.27
C LEU A 329 5.15 28.40 -6.28
N GLU A 330 5.63 27.73 -5.23
CA GLU A 330 6.60 28.29 -4.27
C GLU A 330 7.98 28.57 -4.89
N GLU A 331 8.42 27.81 -5.90
CA GLU A 331 9.70 28.05 -6.60
C GLU A 331 9.64 29.25 -7.57
N SER A 332 8.45 29.74 -7.90
CA SER A 332 8.25 30.87 -8.82
C SER A 332 8.15 32.23 -8.14
N GLU A 333 8.05 32.28 -6.80
CA GLU A 333 8.24 33.52 -6.06
C GLU A 333 9.73 33.88 -6.07
N PRO A 334 10.13 35.03 -6.66
CA PRO A 334 11.50 35.48 -6.56
C PRO A 334 11.83 35.67 -5.08
N LEU A 335 13.04 35.25 -4.67
CA LEU A 335 13.66 35.79 -3.47
C LEU A 335 13.62 37.32 -3.59
N GLN A 336 12.61 37.96 -2.99
CA GLN A 336 12.69 39.36 -2.66
C GLN A 336 13.73 39.44 -1.55
N SER A 337 14.94 39.75 -1.99
CA SER A 337 16.09 40.10 -1.16
C SER A 337 15.66 40.96 0.03
N LEU A 338 15.83 40.42 1.24
CA LEU A 338 16.05 41.22 2.44
C LEU A 338 17.49 41.75 2.43
#